data_AF-A0A7W1CJX7-F1
#
_entry.id   AF-A0A7W1CJX7-F1
#
_cell.length_a   1.000
_cell.length_b   1.000
_cell.length_c   1.000
_cell.angle_alpha   90.00
_cell.angle_beta   90.00
_cell.angle_gamma   90.00
#
_symmetry.space_group_name_H-M   'P 1'
#
loop_
_entity.id
_entity.type
_entity.pdbx_description
1 polymer ?
#
loop_
_entity_poly.entity_id
_entity_poly.type
_entity_poly.pdbx_seq_one_letter_code
_entity_poly.pdbx_strand_id
1 'polypeptide(L)'
;MSRDVLNGSRSKTFARQQEMVSELAQNAKVNYGVPRVLEASISILAHQVRSGERLFNDNPLTHTSCLEKVHGYQIIVGDFKPSRLNFTVGFYDSIGIGVAALRKFQPLVVG
;
A
#
# COMPACT_ATOMS: atom_id res chain seq x y z
N MET A 1 6.98 3.19 3.44
CA MET A 1 6.04 3.06 2.30
C MET A 1 5.97 4.40 1.59
N SER A 2 5.71 4.43 0.28
CA SER A 2 5.47 5.69 -0.44
C SER A 2 4.29 6.46 0.18
N ARG A 3 4.33 7.80 0.12
CA ARG A 3 3.27 8.69 0.64
C ARG A 3 2.03 8.74 -0.27
N ASP A 4 2.15 8.20 -1.47
CA ASP A 4 1.04 8.01 -2.41
C ASP A 4 1.22 6.65 -3.10
N VAL A 5 0.19 6.20 -3.82
CA VAL A 5 0.30 5.05 -4.72
C VAL A 5 1.19 5.40 -5.92
N LEU A 6 1.74 4.38 -6.56
CA LEU A 6 2.56 4.56 -7.74
C LEU A 6 1.78 5.28 -8.85
N ASN A 7 2.43 6.24 -9.51
CA ASN A 7 1.80 6.98 -10.59
C ASN A 7 1.34 6.02 -11.70
N GLY A 8 0.11 6.21 -12.20
CA GLY A 8 -0.49 5.33 -13.21
C GLY A 8 -0.89 3.93 -12.73
N SER A 9 -0.72 3.60 -11.44
CA SER A 9 -1.16 2.30 -10.89
C SER A 9 -2.66 2.22 -10.64
N ARG A 10 -3.31 3.38 -10.47
CA ARG A 10 -4.77 3.50 -10.44
C ARG A 10 -5.33 2.98 -11.77
N SER A 11 -6.51 2.36 -11.72
CA SER A 11 -7.17 1.76 -12.90
C SER A 11 -6.44 0.59 -13.55
N LYS A 12 -5.42 0.00 -12.89
CA LYS A 12 -4.73 -1.20 -13.36
C LYS A 12 -5.16 -2.41 -12.57
N THR A 13 -5.12 -3.58 -13.20
CA THR A 13 -5.33 -4.86 -12.51
C THR A 13 -4.30 -5.04 -11.40
N PHE A 14 -4.64 -5.76 -10.34
CA PHE A 14 -3.69 -6.01 -9.26
C PHE A 14 -2.44 -6.77 -9.73
N ALA A 15 -2.57 -7.63 -10.75
CA ALA A 15 -1.43 -8.27 -11.41
C ALA A 15 -0.47 -7.22 -12.01
N ARG A 16 -1.01 -6.26 -12.77
CA ARG A 16 -0.19 -5.18 -13.33
C ARG A 16 0.40 -4.26 -12.25
N GLN A 17 -0.32 -4.03 -11.15
CA GLN A 17 0.19 -3.28 -10.00
C GLN A 17 1.42 -3.97 -9.37
N GLN A 18 1.41 -5.29 -9.24
CA GLN A 18 2.56 -6.06 -8.75
C GLN A 18 3.77 -5.92 -9.69
N GLU A 19 3.54 -6.02 -11.00
CA GLU A 19 4.58 -5.82 -12.01
C GLU A 19 5.19 -4.41 -11.90
N MET A 20 4.36 -3.37 -11.78
CA MET A 20 4.83 -1.98 -11.63
C MET A 20 5.71 -1.79 -10.38
N VAL A 21 5.39 -2.44 -9.26
CA VAL A 21 6.23 -2.40 -8.07
C VAL A 21 7.56 -3.14 -8.29
N SER A 22 7.53 -4.26 -9.01
CA SER A 22 8.74 -5.00 -9.39
C SER A 22 9.63 -4.21 -10.35
N GLU A 23 9.05 -3.57 -11.36
CA GLU A 23 9.74 -2.67 -12.30
C GLU A 23 10.40 -1.51 -11.54
N LEU A 24 9.68 -0.90 -10.59
CA LEU A 24 10.24 0.14 -9.73
C LEU A 24 11.40 -0.39 -8.86
N ALA A 25 11.27 -1.58 -8.28
CA ALA A 25 12.32 -2.20 -7.48
C ALA A 25 13.62 -2.40 -8.28
N GLN A 26 13.49 -2.91 -9.50
CA GLN A 26 14.60 -3.12 -10.42
C GLN A 26 15.25 -1.80 -10.83
N ASN A 27 14.44 -0.82 -11.27
CA ASN A 27 14.93 0.48 -11.75
C ASN A 27 15.62 1.28 -10.64
N ALA A 28 15.05 1.28 -9.43
CA ALA A 28 15.61 1.97 -8.28
C ALA A 28 16.77 1.21 -7.63
N LYS A 29 16.98 -0.07 -7.97
CA LYS A 29 17.88 -1.00 -7.25
C LYS A 29 17.59 -1.04 -5.74
N VAL A 30 16.30 -0.94 -5.40
CA VAL A 30 15.80 -1.00 -4.02
C VAL A 30 14.86 -2.18 -3.93
N ASN A 31 14.97 -2.96 -2.86
CA ASN A 31 14.05 -4.06 -2.58
C ASN A 31 12.65 -3.51 -2.21
N TYR A 32 11.85 -3.16 -3.21
CA TYR A 32 10.45 -2.80 -3.04
C TYR A 32 9.56 -4.00 -3.26
N GLY A 33 8.45 -4.06 -2.52
CA GLY A 33 7.41 -5.05 -2.70
C GLY A 33 6.03 -4.45 -2.43
N VAL A 34 4.99 -5.17 -2.86
CA VAL A 34 3.61 -4.84 -2.49
C VAL A 34 3.45 -5.04 -0.98
N PRO A 35 2.81 -4.10 -0.27
CA PRO A 35 2.60 -4.23 1.16
C PRO A 35 1.62 -5.36 1.48
N ARG A 36 1.85 -6.03 2.59
CA ARG A 36 0.83 -6.81 3.29
C ARG A 36 -0.04 -5.90 4.14
N VAL A 37 -1.24 -6.36 4.51
CA VAL A 37 -2.18 -5.59 5.34
C VAL A 37 -1.53 -5.15 6.65
N LEU A 38 -0.85 -6.06 7.35
CA LEU A 38 -0.18 -5.74 8.61
C LEU A 38 0.92 -4.68 8.42
N GLU A 39 1.74 -4.83 7.38
CA GLU A 39 2.85 -3.91 7.11
C GLU A 39 2.34 -2.52 6.70
N ALA A 40 1.28 -2.46 5.88
CA ALA A 40 0.63 -1.22 5.51
C ALA A 40 0.07 -0.53 6.76
N SER A 41 -0.66 -1.28 7.59
CA SER A 41 -1.29 -0.76 8.81
C SER A 41 -0.26 -0.19 9.79
N ILE A 42 0.79 -0.95 10.07
CA ILE A 42 1.88 -0.51 10.95
C ILE A 42 2.55 0.74 10.37
N SER A 43 2.86 0.74 9.06
CA SER A 43 3.52 1.89 8.42
C SER A 43 2.67 3.16 8.50
N ILE A 44 1.36 3.03 8.28
CA ILE A 44 0.41 4.13 8.31
C ILE A 44 0.26 4.67 9.74
N LEU A 45 0.03 3.79 10.72
CA LEU A 45 -0.10 4.16 12.13
C LEU A 45 1.19 4.75 12.70
N ALA A 46 2.34 4.13 12.42
CA ALA A 46 3.63 4.62 12.90
C ALA A 46 3.98 6.00 12.30
N HIS A 47 3.57 6.28 11.05
CA HIS A 47 3.71 7.60 10.48
C HIS A 47 2.85 8.61 11.24
N GLN A 48 1.55 8.33 11.40
CA GLN A 48 0.62 9.22 12.09
C GLN A 48 1.03 9.51 13.54
N VAL A 49 1.44 8.49 14.30
CA VAL A 49 1.90 8.67 15.69
C VAL A 49 3.15 9.56 15.75
N ARG A 50 4.04 9.45 14.76
CA ARG A 50 5.30 10.19 14.75
C ARG A 50 5.16 11.63 14.26
N SER A 51 4.37 11.87 13.22
CA SER A 51 4.26 13.20 12.58
C SER A 51 2.96 13.94 12.90
N GLY A 52 1.93 13.25 13.40
CA GLY A 52 0.56 13.77 13.46
C GLY A 52 -0.15 13.81 12.10
N GLU A 53 0.54 13.44 11.02
CA GLU A 53 0.03 13.52 9.64
C GLU A 53 -0.49 12.16 9.14
N ARG A 54 -1.42 12.19 8.19
CA ARG A 54 -1.84 10.96 7.49
C ARG A 54 -0.79 10.58 6.45
N LEU A 55 -0.43 9.30 6.38
CA LEU A 55 0.52 8.82 5.38
C LEU A 55 -0.05 8.91 3.96
N PHE A 56 -1.34 8.66 3.80
CA PHE A 56 -2.09 8.84 2.56
C PHE A 56 -3.04 10.02 2.69
N ASN A 57 -3.20 10.78 1.60
CA ASN A 57 -4.08 11.94 1.56
C ASN A 57 -5.56 11.52 1.62
N ASP A 58 -6.41 12.35 2.24
CA ASP A 58 -7.86 12.19 2.29
C ASP A 58 -8.60 13.01 1.22
N ASN A 59 -7.91 13.94 0.55
CA ASN A 59 -8.43 14.70 -0.58
C ASN A 59 -7.44 14.74 -1.77
N PRO A 60 -7.55 13.81 -2.74
CA PRO A 60 -8.53 12.73 -2.82
C PRO A 60 -8.16 11.55 -1.92
N LEU A 61 -9.20 10.83 -1.46
CA LEU A 61 -9.06 9.67 -0.59
C LEU A 61 -8.15 8.60 -1.21
N THR A 62 -7.02 8.32 -0.55
CA THR A 62 -5.99 7.43 -1.08
C THR A 62 -5.83 6.17 -0.22
N HIS A 63 -5.81 5.02 -0.90
CA HIS A 63 -5.59 3.70 -0.30
C HIS A 63 -4.56 2.94 -1.12
N THR A 64 -3.86 1.99 -0.48
CA THR A 64 -3.02 1.01 -1.18
C THR A 64 -3.70 -0.35 -1.19
N SER A 65 -3.65 -1.03 -2.34
CA SER A 65 -3.88 -2.48 -2.42
C SER A 65 -2.82 -3.23 -1.62
N CYS A 66 -3.24 -4.24 -0.88
CA CYS A 66 -2.37 -5.20 -0.20
C CYS A 66 -2.37 -6.55 -0.90
N LEU A 67 -1.46 -7.45 -0.52
CA LEU A 67 -1.37 -8.80 -1.10
C LEU A 67 -2.55 -9.69 -0.72
N GLU A 68 -3.09 -9.53 0.49
CA GLU A 68 -4.14 -10.39 1.03
C GLU A 68 -5.50 -10.23 0.31
N LYS A 69 -6.23 -11.35 0.22
CA LYS A 69 -7.57 -11.46 -0.37
C LYS A 69 -8.61 -11.88 0.66
N VAL A 70 -9.83 -11.35 0.52
CA VAL A 70 -11.03 -11.84 1.20
C VAL A 70 -12.10 -12.07 0.14
N HIS A 71 -12.63 -13.30 0.07
CA HIS A 71 -13.61 -13.71 -0.95
C HIS A 71 -13.19 -13.39 -2.40
N GLY A 72 -11.89 -13.48 -2.72
CA GLY A 72 -11.34 -13.21 -4.05
C GLY A 72 -10.94 -11.75 -4.31
N TYR A 73 -11.29 -10.84 -3.40
CA TYR A 73 -11.07 -9.41 -3.52
C TYR A 73 -9.86 -8.92 -2.72
N GLN A 74 -9.11 -7.95 -3.26
CA GLN A 74 -7.97 -7.36 -2.54
C GLN A 74 -8.44 -6.55 -1.33
N ILE A 75 -7.73 -6.72 -0.21
CA ILE A 75 -7.84 -5.80 0.91
C ILE A 75 -7.11 -4.51 0.54
N ILE A 76 -7.74 -3.37 0.80
CA ILE A 76 -7.15 -2.05 0.64
C ILE A 76 -7.03 -1.37 2.02
N VAL A 77 -5.92 -0.66 2.24
CA VAL A 77 -5.63 0.00 3.52
C VAL A 77 -5.24 1.46 3.24
N GLY A 78 -5.75 2.41 4.02
CA GLY A 78 -5.28 3.80 3.93
C GLY A 78 -6.18 4.88 4.51
N ASP A 79 -7.48 4.62 4.59
CA ASP A 79 -8.41 5.61 5.12
C ASP A 79 -8.31 5.73 6.64
N PHE A 80 -8.52 6.95 7.12
CA PHE A 80 -8.68 7.28 8.53
C PHE A 80 -10.02 7.94 8.75
N LYS A 81 -10.86 7.30 9.56
CA LYS A 81 -11.91 8.02 10.29
C LYS A 81 -11.25 8.78 11.45
N PRO A 82 -11.88 9.84 11.99
CA PRO A 82 -11.24 10.78 12.94
C PRO A 82 -10.48 10.16 14.13
N SER A 83 -10.75 8.90 14.49
CA SER A 83 -10.05 8.18 15.56
C SER A 83 -9.52 6.79 15.18
N ARG A 84 -9.61 6.35 13.91
CA ARG A 84 -9.33 4.94 13.55
C ARG A 84 -8.77 4.78 12.14
N LEU A 85 -7.76 3.91 12.02
CA LEU A 85 -7.37 3.31 10.74
C LEU A 85 -8.51 2.42 10.24
N ASN A 86 -8.93 2.65 9.00
CA ASN A 86 -10.00 1.93 8.35
C ASN A 86 -9.43 0.91 7.36
N PHE A 87 -10.05 -0.27 7.34
CA PHE A 87 -9.76 -1.36 6.42
C PHE A 87 -10.97 -1.52 5.52
N THR A 88 -10.77 -1.40 4.21
CA THR A 88 -11.84 -1.59 3.25
C THR A 88 -11.53 -2.82 2.41
N VAL A 89 -12.53 -3.66 2.17
CA VAL A 89 -12.44 -4.73 1.17
C VAL A 89 -12.97 -4.16 -0.13
N GLY A 90 -12.14 -4.14 -1.18
CA GLY A 90 -12.54 -3.61 -2.47
C GLY A 90 -13.37 -4.64 -3.23
N PHE A 91 -14.70 -4.54 -3.22
CA PHE A 91 -15.61 -5.50 -3.87
C PHE A 91 -15.62 -5.44 -5.42
N TYR A 92 -14.70 -4.71 -6.04
CA TYR A 92 -14.61 -4.55 -7.49
C TYR A 92 -13.14 -4.48 -7.94
N ASP A 93 -12.88 -4.71 -9.23
CA ASP A 93 -11.67 -4.22 -9.94
C ASP A 93 -11.71 -2.68 -10.02
N SER A 94 -11.89 -2.03 -8.86
CA SER A 94 -12.27 -0.64 -8.74
C SER A 94 -11.23 0.24 -9.43
N ILE A 95 -11.69 0.91 -10.47
CA ILE A 95 -10.93 1.68 -11.47
C ILE A 95 -10.16 2.87 -10.83
N GLY A 96 -10.20 3.06 -9.50
CA GLY A 96 -9.50 4.14 -8.78
C GLY A 96 -8.42 3.70 -7.79
N ILE A 97 -8.25 2.40 -7.51
CA ILE A 97 -7.32 1.94 -6.46
C ILE A 97 -5.93 1.70 -7.05
N GLY A 98 -4.89 2.18 -6.38
CA GLY A 98 -3.49 1.98 -6.74
C GLY A 98 -2.73 1.16 -5.70
N VAL A 99 -1.42 0.98 -5.92
CA VAL A 99 -0.53 0.28 -5.00
C VAL A 99 0.59 1.21 -4.54
N ALA A 100 0.89 1.22 -3.25
CA ALA A 100 2.07 1.87 -2.70
C ALA A 100 3.26 0.90 -2.69
N ALA A 101 4.48 1.42 -2.88
CA ALA A 101 5.68 0.62 -2.77
C ALA A 101 6.16 0.57 -1.31
N LEU A 102 6.32 -0.64 -0.77
CA LEU A 102 6.90 -0.86 0.56
C LEU A 102 8.35 -1.30 0.41
N ARG A 103 9.28 -0.56 1.01
CA ARG A 103 10.68 -0.97 1.11
C ARG A 103 10.76 -2.18 2.04
N LYS A 104 11.31 -3.28 1.52
CA LYS A 104 11.54 -4.53 2.25
C LYS A 104 12.98 -4.55 2.76
N PHE A 105 13.12 -4.85 4.03
CA PHE A 105 14.42 -5.17 4.62
C PHE A 105 14.56 -6.68 4.58
N GLN A 106 15.70 -7.17 4.10
CA GLN A 106 16.02 -8.57 4.31
C GLN A 106 16.18 -8.78 5.82
N PRO A 107 15.69 -9.91 6.38
CA PRO A 107 16.03 -10.28 7.75
C PRO A 107 17.55 -10.28 7.87
N LEU A 108 18.08 -9.69 8.94
CA LEU A 108 19.48 -9.91 9.30
C LEU A 108 19.64 -11.42 9.49
N VAL A 109 20.41 -12.05 8.62
CA VAL A 109 20.92 -13.40 8.88
C VAL A 109 21.98 -13.19 9.97
N VAL A 110 21.60 -13.40 11.23
CA VAL A 110 22.56 -13.51 12.32
C VAL A 110 23.15 -14.90 12.20
N GLY A 111 24.34 -14.98 11.60
CA GLY A 111 25.14 -16.20 11.52
C GLY A 111 25.91 -16.45 12.81
#